data_AF-A0A356WSD1-F1
#
_entry.id   AF-A0A356WSD1-F1
#
_cell.length_a   1.000
_cell.length_b   1.000
_cell.length_c   1.000
_cell.angle_alpha   90.00
_cell.angle_beta   90.00
_cell.angle_gamma   90.00
#
_symmetry.space_group_name_H-M   'P 1'
#
loop_
_entity.id
_entity.type
_entity.pdbx_description
1 polymer ?
#
loop_
_entity_poly.entity_id
_entity_poly.type
_entity_poly.pdbx_seq_one_letter_code
_entity_poly.pdbx_strand_id
1 'polypeptide(L)'
;MKKAYVFPGQGAQFVGMGKELYETSPLAKEMFEKANEVLGFRITDLMFGGTDEDLRQTKVTQPAIFLHSVILAKTMGGEFSPSMTAGHSLGEFSALVATGALSFEDGLKLVYKRALAMQKACEKNPSTMAAILALSDDKVEEICAGIDEVVVPANYNCPGQIVISGSLKGIEIACEKMKEAGAKRALPLKVGGAFHSPLMDPAKIELSEAIAATSFSRPCCPVYQNVSTIGETDPEVIKANLVAQLTA
;
A
#
# COMPACT_ATOMS: atom_id res chain seq x y z
N MET A 1 9.12 8.67 26.20
CA MET A 1 9.68 7.64 25.27
C MET A 1 9.21 8.00 23.86
N LYS A 2 10.09 7.97 22.85
CA LYS A 2 9.69 8.21 21.45
C LYS A 2 8.94 6.98 20.92
N LYS A 3 7.82 7.19 20.22
CA LYS A 3 7.00 6.11 19.63
C LYS A 3 7.05 6.18 18.11
N ALA A 4 7.24 5.04 17.46
CA ALA A 4 7.11 4.88 16.02
C ALA A 4 5.84 4.08 15.72
N TYR A 5 5.04 4.55 14.77
CA TYR A 5 3.85 3.82 14.30
C TYR A 5 4.05 3.41 12.85
N VAL A 6 3.86 2.13 12.57
CA VAL A 6 4.00 1.57 11.22
C VAL A 6 2.64 1.10 10.74
N PHE A 7 2.23 1.58 9.58
CA PHE A 7 0.95 1.29 8.97
C PHE A 7 1.10 0.20 7.90
N PRO A 8 0.32 -0.90 7.96
CA PRO A 8 0.50 -2.03 7.05
C PRO A 8 -0.02 -1.73 5.64
N GLY A 9 0.51 -2.47 4.66
CA GLY A 9 0.01 -2.53 3.29
C GLY A 9 -0.98 -3.68 3.06
N GLN A 10 -1.21 -4.01 1.79
CA GLN A 10 -2.07 -5.14 1.40
C GLN A 10 -1.52 -6.48 1.95
N GLY A 11 -2.43 -7.36 2.39
CA GLY A 11 -2.13 -8.63 3.07
C GLY A 11 -2.51 -8.62 4.56
N ALA A 12 -2.79 -7.45 5.14
CA ALA A 12 -3.20 -7.31 6.55
C ALA A 12 -4.73 -7.37 6.76
N GLN A 13 -5.52 -7.42 5.69
CA GLN A 13 -6.98 -7.49 5.76
C GLN A 13 -7.48 -8.85 6.25
N PHE A 14 -8.60 -8.85 6.98
CA PHE A 14 -9.31 -10.05 7.42
C PHE A 14 -10.79 -9.75 7.62
N VAL A 15 -11.66 -10.75 7.44
CA VAL A 15 -13.11 -10.59 7.67
C VAL A 15 -13.37 -10.29 9.15
N GLY A 16 -14.22 -9.30 9.41
CA GLY A 16 -14.52 -8.80 10.76
C GLY A 16 -13.64 -7.63 11.19
N MET A 17 -12.65 -7.21 10.38
CA MET A 17 -11.78 -6.09 10.72
C MET A 17 -12.57 -4.80 10.96
N GLY A 18 -12.29 -4.11 12.06
CA GLY A 18 -12.90 -2.82 12.39
C GLY A 18 -14.33 -2.90 12.94
N LYS A 19 -14.94 -4.09 12.99
CA LYS A 19 -16.31 -4.28 13.50
C LYS A 19 -16.42 -3.88 14.97
N GLU A 20 -15.49 -4.36 15.81
CA GLU A 20 -15.48 -4.01 17.23
C GLU A 20 -15.30 -2.48 17.43
N LEU A 21 -14.42 -1.84 16.66
CA LEU A 21 -14.25 -0.38 16.69
C LEU A 21 -15.55 0.34 16.33
N TYR A 22 -16.22 -0.10 15.26
CA TYR A 22 -17.51 0.44 14.82
C TYR A 22 -18.60 0.31 15.89
N GLU A 23 -18.65 -0.81 16.60
CA GLU A 23 -19.69 -1.09 17.62
C GLU A 23 -19.43 -0.36 18.95
N THR A 24 -18.16 -0.13 19.29
CA THR A 24 -17.76 0.37 20.63
C THR A 24 -17.39 1.86 20.66
N SER A 25 -17.05 2.47 19.51
CA SER A 25 -16.63 3.87 19.43
C SER A 25 -17.59 4.70 18.55
N PRO A 26 -18.30 5.70 19.12
CA PRO A 26 -19.15 6.60 18.35
C PRO A 26 -18.39 7.32 17.22
N LEU A 27 -17.14 7.72 17.47
CA LEU A 27 -16.28 8.34 16.45
C LEU A 27 -15.94 7.37 15.32
N ALA A 28 -15.58 6.13 15.64
CA ALA A 28 -15.34 5.13 14.60
C ALA A 28 -16.58 4.90 13.75
N LYS A 29 -17.74 4.76 14.39
CA LYS A 29 -19.02 4.59 13.70
C LYS A 29 -19.29 5.72 12.70
N GLU A 30 -19.14 6.98 13.15
CA GLU A 30 -19.29 8.15 12.28
C GLU A 30 -18.33 8.11 11.09
N MET A 31 -17.04 7.83 11.34
CA MET A 31 -16.03 7.79 10.28
C MET A 31 -16.27 6.66 9.27
N PHE A 32 -16.71 5.49 9.73
CA PHE A 32 -17.07 4.36 8.86
C PHE A 32 -18.31 4.66 8.02
N GLU A 33 -19.35 5.29 8.58
CA GLU A 33 -20.51 5.68 7.78
C GLU A 33 -20.16 6.78 6.77
N LYS A 34 -19.33 7.74 7.16
CA LYS A 34 -18.79 8.74 6.23
C LYS A 34 -17.96 8.10 5.12
N ALA A 35 -17.21 7.02 5.42
CA ALA A 35 -16.51 6.27 4.40
C ALA A 35 -17.47 5.59 3.41
N ASN A 36 -18.59 5.03 3.90
CA ASN A 36 -19.64 4.47 3.04
C ASN A 36 -20.20 5.53 2.07
N GLU A 37 -20.44 6.75 2.56
CA GLU A 37 -20.90 7.88 1.74
C GLU A 37 -19.86 8.29 0.69
N VAL A 38 -18.60 8.46 1.09
CA VAL A 38 -17.51 8.88 0.20
C VAL A 38 -17.26 7.85 -0.91
N LEU A 39 -17.35 6.56 -0.59
CA LEU A 39 -17.13 5.48 -1.54
C LEU A 39 -18.37 5.19 -2.40
N GLY A 40 -19.56 5.61 -1.97
CA GLY A 40 -20.82 5.34 -2.67
C GLY A 40 -21.30 3.89 -2.54
N PHE A 41 -20.70 3.09 -1.65
CA PHE A 41 -21.13 1.74 -1.32
C PHE A 41 -20.79 1.41 0.13
N ARG A 42 -21.47 0.40 0.69
CA ARG A 42 -21.27 -0.03 2.07
C ARG A 42 -20.03 -0.90 2.22
N ILE A 43 -18.86 -0.27 2.31
CA ILE A 43 -17.60 -0.99 2.56
C ILE A 43 -17.62 -1.71 3.91
N THR A 44 -18.33 -1.17 4.90
CA THR A 44 -18.51 -1.80 6.21
C THR A 44 -19.10 -3.20 6.12
N ASP A 45 -20.04 -3.43 5.20
CA ASP A 45 -20.71 -4.73 5.08
C ASP A 45 -19.71 -5.79 4.60
N LEU A 46 -18.80 -5.41 3.69
CA LEU A 46 -17.70 -6.26 3.19
C LEU A 46 -16.62 -6.47 4.26
N MET A 47 -16.23 -5.41 4.99
CA MET A 47 -15.23 -5.49 6.05
C MET A 47 -15.69 -6.39 7.20
N PHE A 48 -16.96 -6.29 7.60
CA PHE A 48 -17.46 -6.93 8.82
C PHE A 48 -18.02 -8.33 8.60
N GLY A 49 -18.60 -8.60 7.42
CA GLY A 49 -19.30 -9.85 7.15
C GLY A 49 -19.18 -10.35 5.70
N GLY A 50 -18.29 -9.75 4.89
CA GLY A 50 -17.98 -10.25 3.56
C GLY A 50 -17.14 -11.53 3.59
N THR A 51 -16.62 -11.92 2.44
CA THR A 51 -15.74 -13.07 2.28
C THR A 51 -14.27 -12.65 2.12
N ASP A 52 -13.35 -13.61 2.28
CA ASP A 52 -11.95 -13.39 1.95
C ASP A 52 -11.76 -12.97 0.49
N GLU A 53 -12.63 -13.41 -0.41
CA GLU A 53 -12.55 -13.07 -1.83
C GLU A 53 -13.02 -11.62 -2.08
N ASP A 54 -14.05 -11.16 -1.37
CA ASP A 54 -14.45 -9.75 -1.39
C ASP A 54 -13.30 -8.85 -0.95
N LEU A 55 -12.63 -9.22 0.14
CA LEU A 55 -11.48 -8.48 0.67
C LEU A 55 -10.20 -8.62 -0.16
N ARG A 56 -10.15 -9.50 -1.17
CA ARG A 56 -9.04 -9.60 -2.13
C ARG A 56 -9.19 -8.67 -3.33
N GLN A 57 -10.39 -8.18 -3.62
CA GLN A 57 -10.59 -7.21 -4.68
C GLN A 57 -9.87 -5.91 -4.30
N THR A 58 -8.92 -5.46 -5.12
CA THR A 58 -8.04 -4.31 -4.78
C THR A 58 -8.83 -3.05 -4.43
N LYS A 59 -9.95 -2.80 -5.13
CA LYS A 59 -10.91 -1.71 -4.84
C LYS A 59 -11.55 -1.76 -3.45
N VAL A 60 -11.54 -2.92 -2.78
CA VAL A 60 -12.04 -3.14 -1.41
C VAL A 60 -10.87 -3.24 -0.44
N THR A 61 -9.84 -4.03 -0.75
CA THR A 61 -8.68 -4.29 0.12
C THR A 61 -8.02 -2.99 0.56
N GLN A 62 -7.75 -2.08 -0.38
CA GLN A 62 -6.98 -0.89 -0.06
C GLN A 62 -7.76 0.09 0.82
N PRO A 63 -9.02 0.47 0.50
CA PRO A 63 -9.81 1.27 1.42
C PRO A 63 -10.05 0.59 2.77
N ALA A 64 -10.27 -0.74 2.82
CA ALA A 64 -10.52 -1.44 4.09
C ALA A 64 -9.34 -1.32 5.07
N ILE A 65 -8.11 -1.58 4.60
CA ILE A 65 -6.89 -1.44 5.42
C ILE A 65 -6.68 0.01 5.82
N PHE A 66 -6.88 0.95 4.89
CA PHE A 66 -6.76 2.37 5.17
C PHE A 66 -7.73 2.81 6.28
N LEU A 67 -9.01 2.46 6.15
CA LEU A 67 -10.05 2.82 7.10
C LEU A 67 -9.75 2.28 8.48
N HIS A 68 -9.44 0.98 8.58
CA HIS A 68 -9.10 0.38 9.86
C HIS A 68 -7.91 1.08 10.53
N SER A 69 -6.84 1.31 9.76
CA SER A 69 -5.60 1.92 10.24
C SER A 69 -5.81 3.35 10.74
N VAL A 70 -6.49 4.18 9.95
CA VAL A 70 -6.71 5.59 10.27
C VAL A 70 -7.72 5.74 11.40
N ILE A 71 -8.83 5.00 11.37
CA ILE A 71 -9.87 5.11 12.39
C ILE A 71 -9.31 4.67 13.74
N LEU A 72 -8.54 3.57 13.79
CA LEU A 72 -7.85 3.17 15.02
C LEU A 72 -6.93 4.28 15.55
N ALA A 73 -6.10 4.89 14.69
CA ALA A 73 -5.24 5.99 15.09
C ALA A 73 -6.01 7.20 15.63
N LYS A 74 -7.18 7.52 15.04
CA LYS A 74 -8.04 8.63 15.48
C LYS A 74 -8.77 8.31 16.79
N THR A 75 -9.26 7.09 16.99
CA THR A 75 -9.98 6.70 18.21
C THR A 75 -9.07 6.56 19.42
N MET A 76 -7.77 6.32 19.21
CA MET A 76 -6.76 6.40 20.28
C MET A 76 -6.61 7.81 20.88
N GLY A 77 -7.07 8.86 20.18
CA GLY A 77 -7.02 10.24 20.68
C GLY A 77 -5.62 10.65 21.13
N GLY A 78 -5.49 11.12 22.37
CA GLY A 78 -4.21 11.56 22.93
C GLY A 78 -3.17 10.44 23.13
N GLU A 79 -3.57 9.17 23.10
CA GLU A 79 -2.61 8.05 23.16
C GLU A 79 -1.83 7.88 21.87
N PHE A 80 -2.42 8.30 20.74
CA PHE A 80 -1.75 8.39 19.45
C PHE A 80 -0.85 9.63 19.42
N SER A 81 0.38 9.45 19.91
CA SER A 81 1.39 10.49 20.01
C SER A 81 2.69 10.04 19.32
N PRO A 82 2.71 9.95 17.97
CA PRO A 82 3.86 9.50 17.22
C PRO A 82 5.02 10.51 17.29
N SER A 83 6.24 10.01 17.44
CA SER A 83 7.45 10.78 17.15
C SER A 83 7.90 10.59 15.70
N MET A 84 7.40 9.54 15.05
CA MET A 84 7.64 9.21 13.65
C MET A 84 6.59 8.20 13.18
N THR A 85 6.30 8.20 11.88
CA THR A 85 5.44 7.19 11.26
C THR A 85 6.05 6.69 9.96
N ALA A 86 5.72 5.47 9.58
CA ALA A 86 6.01 4.91 8.27
C ALA A 86 4.81 4.08 7.81
N GLY A 87 4.68 3.82 6.52
CA GLY A 87 3.62 2.97 6.01
C GLY A 87 4.06 2.16 4.81
N HIS A 88 3.75 0.87 4.82
CA HIS A 88 4.14 -0.03 3.73
C HIS A 88 3.21 0.15 2.53
N SER A 89 3.74 0.65 1.41
CA SER A 89 2.98 0.91 0.18
C SER A 89 1.72 1.76 0.46
N LEU A 90 0.53 1.16 0.35
CA LEU A 90 -0.75 1.75 0.74
C LEU A 90 -0.73 2.39 2.14
N GLY A 91 -0.06 1.75 3.10
CA GLY A 91 0.00 2.22 4.49
C GLY A 91 0.57 3.63 4.62
N GLU A 92 1.34 4.11 3.62
CA GLU A 92 1.86 5.48 3.60
C GLU A 92 0.71 6.51 3.59
N PHE A 93 -0.39 6.23 2.89
CA PHE A 93 -1.59 7.08 2.92
C PHE A 93 -2.23 7.11 4.31
N SER A 94 -2.27 5.97 5.00
CA SER A 94 -2.76 5.91 6.38
C SER A 94 -1.87 6.71 7.33
N ALA A 95 -0.54 6.63 7.17
CA ALA A 95 0.41 7.42 7.94
C ALA A 95 0.21 8.93 7.73
N LEU A 96 0.05 9.35 6.48
CA LEU A 96 -0.18 10.75 6.10
C LEU A 96 -1.48 11.30 6.70
N VAL A 97 -2.56 10.54 6.70
CA VAL A 97 -3.84 10.97 7.31
C VAL A 97 -3.79 10.93 8.84
N ALA A 98 -3.17 9.90 9.42
CA ALA A 98 -3.02 9.80 10.86
C ALA A 98 -2.24 10.97 11.45
N THR A 99 -1.20 11.43 10.73
CA THR A 99 -0.35 12.57 11.11
C THR A 99 -0.86 13.94 10.66
N GLY A 100 -1.99 13.99 9.95
CA GLY A 100 -2.64 15.23 9.54
C GLY A 100 -2.06 15.89 8.28
N ALA A 101 -1.19 15.21 7.54
CA ALA A 101 -0.75 15.67 6.23
C ALA A 101 -1.89 15.67 5.19
N LEU A 102 -2.84 14.75 5.34
CA LEU A 102 -4.03 14.62 4.52
C LEU A 102 -5.29 14.63 5.40
N SER A 103 -6.39 15.16 4.88
CA SER A 103 -7.72 14.96 5.47
C SER A 103 -8.14 13.49 5.35
N PHE A 104 -9.10 13.06 6.17
CA PHE A 104 -9.61 11.68 6.09
C PHE A 104 -10.27 11.41 4.73
N GLU A 105 -11.10 12.33 4.27
CA GLU A 105 -11.86 12.23 3.04
C GLU A 105 -10.96 12.26 1.81
N ASP A 106 -9.96 13.15 1.77
CA ASP A 106 -9.03 13.21 0.65
C ASP A 106 -8.12 11.98 0.62
N GLY A 107 -7.65 11.53 1.79
CA GLY A 107 -6.91 10.28 1.91
C GLY A 107 -7.72 9.08 1.40
N LEU A 108 -8.99 8.96 1.79
CA LEU A 108 -9.87 7.89 1.32
C LEU A 108 -10.12 7.96 -0.19
N LYS A 109 -10.38 9.15 -0.72
CA LYS A 109 -10.56 9.37 -2.17
C LYS A 109 -9.31 9.00 -2.97
N LEU A 110 -8.12 9.40 -2.48
CA LEU A 110 -6.85 9.05 -3.12
C LEU A 110 -6.60 7.54 -3.08
N VAL A 111 -6.82 6.89 -1.94
CA VAL A 111 -6.68 5.43 -1.80
C VAL A 111 -7.64 4.70 -2.73
N TYR A 112 -8.90 5.13 -2.81
CA TYR A 112 -9.87 4.50 -3.70
C TYR A 112 -9.51 4.70 -5.17
N LYS A 113 -9.10 5.91 -5.57
CA LYS A 113 -8.65 6.18 -6.94
C LYS A 113 -7.40 5.38 -7.29
N ARG A 114 -6.42 5.28 -6.38
CA ARG A 114 -5.25 4.41 -6.51
C ARG A 114 -5.66 2.96 -6.75
N ALA A 115 -6.58 2.43 -5.94
CA ALA A 115 -7.04 1.05 -6.05
C ALA A 115 -7.69 0.76 -7.41
N LEU A 116 -8.55 1.66 -7.90
CA LEU A 116 -9.21 1.55 -9.20
C LEU A 116 -8.21 1.63 -10.36
N ALA A 117 -7.29 2.60 -10.31
CA ALA A 117 -6.29 2.81 -11.35
C ALA A 117 -5.33 1.61 -11.45
N MET A 118 -4.87 1.08 -10.31
CA MET A 118 -4.04 -0.12 -10.25
C MET A 118 -4.79 -1.34 -10.78
N GLN A 119 -6.05 -1.54 -10.36
CA GLN A 119 -6.85 -2.65 -10.86
C GLN A 119 -7.03 -2.59 -12.39
N LYS A 120 -7.33 -1.42 -12.94
CA LYS A 120 -7.44 -1.19 -14.39
C LYS A 120 -6.13 -1.48 -15.13
N ALA A 121 -4.99 -1.11 -14.56
CA ALA A 121 -3.68 -1.43 -15.14
C ALA A 121 -3.43 -2.95 -15.17
N CYS A 122 -3.79 -3.66 -14.10
CA CYS A 122 -3.67 -5.13 -14.04
C CYS A 122 -4.61 -5.85 -15.01
N GLU A 123 -5.84 -5.38 -15.16
CA GLU A 123 -6.81 -5.95 -16.11
C GLU A 123 -6.35 -5.77 -17.56
N LYS A 124 -5.68 -4.66 -17.87
CA LYS A 124 -5.09 -4.40 -19.19
C LYS A 124 -3.88 -5.28 -19.47
N ASN A 125 -3.01 -5.49 -18.48
CA ASN A 125 -1.76 -6.22 -18.60
C ASN A 125 -1.65 -7.28 -17.48
N PRO A 126 -2.09 -8.53 -17.72
CA PRO A 126 -1.97 -9.61 -16.75
C PRO A 126 -0.53 -9.77 -16.25
N SER A 127 -0.35 -9.68 -14.95
CA SER A 127 0.96 -9.56 -14.29
C SER A 127 0.89 -10.05 -12.85
N THR A 128 2.02 -10.19 -12.16
CA THR A 128 2.03 -10.70 -10.77
C THR A 128 3.29 -10.28 -10.01
N MET A 129 3.40 -10.75 -8.77
CA MET A 129 4.57 -10.56 -7.90
C MET A 129 5.04 -11.90 -7.33
N ALA A 130 6.28 -11.96 -6.86
CA ALA A 130 6.81 -13.12 -6.14
C ALA A 130 7.67 -12.70 -4.94
N ALA A 131 7.57 -13.44 -3.83
CA ALA A 131 8.45 -13.28 -2.68
C ALA A 131 9.72 -14.13 -2.85
N ILE A 132 10.87 -13.48 -2.70
CA ILE A 132 12.21 -14.07 -2.73
C ILE A 132 12.79 -14.03 -1.32
N LEU A 133 13.21 -15.19 -0.81
CA LEU A 133 13.71 -15.35 0.56
C LEU A 133 15.13 -15.93 0.56
N ALA A 134 15.95 -15.36 1.43
CA ALA A 134 17.36 -15.71 1.64
C ALA A 134 18.22 -15.57 0.37
N LEU A 135 18.10 -14.43 -0.31
CA LEU A 135 18.99 -14.00 -1.39
C LEU A 135 19.33 -12.52 -1.18
N SER A 136 20.54 -12.10 -1.54
CA SER A 136 20.97 -10.70 -1.38
C SER A 136 20.34 -9.79 -2.42
N ASP A 137 20.14 -8.53 -2.05
CA ASP A 137 19.58 -7.47 -2.89
C ASP A 137 20.28 -7.38 -4.24
N ASP A 138 21.61 -7.23 -4.25
CA ASP A 138 22.43 -7.17 -5.47
C ASP A 138 22.21 -8.37 -6.41
N LYS A 139 22.03 -9.58 -5.85
CA LYS A 139 21.85 -10.79 -6.66
C LYS A 139 20.45 -10.85 -7.25
N VAL A 140 19.44 -10.39 -6.50
CA VAL A 140 18.07 -10.27 -7.01
C VAL A 140 18.03 -9.24 -8.15
N GLU A 141 18.66 -8.09 -7.96
CA GLU A 141 18.78 -7.05 -8.99
C GLU A 141 19.49 -7.55 -10.26
N GLU A 142 20.64 -8.20 -10.11
CA GLU A 142 21.40 -8.80 -11.22
C GLU A 142 20.54 -9.77 -12.04
N ILE A 143 19.81 -10.68 -11.35
CA ILE A 143 18.97 -11.66 -12.02
C ILE A 143 17.80 -10.99 -12.74
N CYS A 144 17.13 -10.02 -12.11
CA CYS A 144 16.04 -9.28 -12.74
C CYS A 144 16.52 -8.53 -13.99
N ALA A 145 17.66 -7.85 -13.91
CA ALA A 145 18.23 -7.10 -15.04
C ALA A 145 18.66 -7.99 -16.22
N GLY A 146 18.96 -9.28 -15.97
CA GLY A 146 19.36 -10.25 -16.99
C GLY A 146 18.19 -10.95 -17.71
N ILE A 147 16.95 -10.60 -17.42
CA ILE A 147 15.75 -11.23 -17.99
C ILE A 147 15.14 -10.32 -19.05
N ASP A 148 14.90 -10.84 -20.25
CA ASP A 148 14.26 -10.14 -21.37
C ASP A 148 12.71 -10.15 -21.24
N GLU A 149 12.22 -9.74 -20.07
CA GLU A 149 10.80 -9.58 -19.71
C GLU A 149 10.71 -8.48 -18.64
N VAL A 150 9.54 -7.88 -18.45
CA VAL A 150 9.36 -6.91 -17.35
C VAL A 150 9.38 -7.65 -16.01
N VAL A 151 10.47 -7.52 -15.25
CA VAL A 151 10.55 -7.98 -13.86
C VAL A 151 11.55 -7.14 -13.08
N VAL A 152 11.13 -6.59 -11.95
CA VAL A 152 11.93 -5.70 -11.11
C VAL A 152 11.81 -6.05 -9.63
N PRO A 153 12.82 -5.76 -8.80
CA PRO A 153 12.63 -5.66 -7.36
C PRO A 153 11.61 -4.55 -7.06
N ALA A 154 10.63 -4.86 -6.22
CA ALA A 154 9.52 -3.98 -5.88
C ALA A 154 9.49 -3.58 -4.41
N ASN A 155 9.85 -4.51 -3.50
CA ASN A 155 9.86 -4.22 -2.07
C ASN A 155 11.05 -4.89 -1.39
N TYR A 156 11.93 -4.07 -0.80
CA TYR A 156 13.00 -4.49 0.09
C TYR A 156 12.47 -4.47 1.52
N ASN A 157 11.84 -5.56 1.97
CA ASN A 157 11.08 -5.56 3.23
C ASN A 157 11.98 -5.68 4.46
N CYS A 158 12.97 -6.57 4.38
CA CYS A 158 14.03 -6.72 5.37
C CYS A 158 15.21 -7.49 4.74
N PRO A 159 16.40 -7.52 5.38
CA PRO A 159 17.55 -8.23 4.85
C PRO A 159 17.22 -9.69 4.47
N GLY A 160 17.39 -10.02 3.18
CA GLY A 160 17.08 -11.36 2.65
C GLY A 160 15.59 -11.64 2.41
N GLN A 161 14.72 -10.63 2.45
CA GLN A 161 13.31 -10.74 2.04
C GLN A 161 12.94 -9.62 1.06
N ILE A 162 12.83 -10.00 -0.22
CA ILE A 162 12.49 -9.08 -1.30
C ILE A 162 11.20 -9.57 -1.99
N VAL A 163 10.41 -8.65 -2.49
CA VAL A 163 9.34 -8.95 -3.44
C VAL A 163 9.76 -8.44 -4.81
N ILE A 164 9.67 -9.28 -5.83
CA ILE A 164 9.81 -8.91 -7.24
C ILE A 164 8.43 -8.78 -7.88
N SER A 165 8.33 -7.95 -8.91
CA SER A 165 7.08 -7.58 -9.58
C SER A 165 7.28 -7.50 -11.09
N GLY A 166 6.37 -8.05 -11.88
CA GLY A 166 6.56 -8.12 -13.32
C GLY A 166 5.49 -8.85 -14.13
N SER A 167 5.77 -9.06 -15.41
CA SER A 167 4.95 -9.91 -16.28
C SER A 167 4.88 -11.33 -15.72
N LEU A 168 3.82 -12.06 -16.06
CA LEU A 168 3.69 -13.47 -15.63
C LEU A 168 4.91 -14.30 -16.05
N LYS A 169 5.40 -14.06 -17.28
CA LYS A 169 6.58 -14.75 -17.83
C LYS A 169 7.88 -14.31 -17.13
N GLY A 170 8.06 -13.02 -16.89
CA GLY A 170 9.23 -12.50 -16.18
C GLY A 170 9.34 -13.04 -14.76
N ILE A 171 8.21 -13.11 -14.04
CA ILE A 171 8.16 -13.69 -12.68
C ILE A 171 8.47 -15.20 -12.70
N GLU A 172 7.92 -15.95 -13.67
CA GLU A 172 8.22 -17.38 -13.83
C GLU A 172 9.73 -17.61 -14.00
N ILE A 173 10.34 -16.95 -14.99
CA ILE A 173 11.77 -17.06 -15.29
C ILE A 173 12.62 -16.63 -14.09
N ALA A 174 12.27 -15.50 -13.46
CA ALA A 174 12.98 -15.00 -12.29
C ALA A 174 12.93 -16.01 -11.14
N CYS A 175 11.75 -16.59 -10.84
CA CYS A 175 11.63 -17.56 -9.74
C CYS A 175 12.52 -18.80 -9.93
N GLU A 176 12.69 -19.27 -11.16
CA GLU A 176 13.60 -20.37 -11.48
C GLU A 176 15.05 -19.97 -11.25
N LYS A 177 15.50 -18.86 -11.87
CA LYS A 177 16.87 -18.34 -11.73
C LYS A 177 17.25 -18.01 -10.29
N MET A 178 16.33 -17.45 -9.51
CA MET A 178 16.56 -17.14 -8.08
C MET A 178 16.78 -18.42 -7.26
N LYS A 179 16.04 -19.49 -7.54
CA LYS A 179 16.24 -20.79 -6.87
C LYS A 179 17.58 -21.41 -7.24
N GLU A 180 17.96 -21.36 -8.53
CA GLU A 180 19.28 -21.82 -8.99
C GLU A 180 20.42 -21.03 -8.34
N ALA A 181 20.21 -19.73 -8.11
CA ALA A 181 21.15 -18.84 -7.44
C ALA A 181 21.17 -19.00 -5.89
N GLY A 182 20.40 -19.93 -5.32
CA GLY A 182 20.45 -20.27 -3.91
C GLY A 182 19.38 -19.63 -3.03
N ALA A 183 18.35 -18.98 -3.60
CA ALA A 183 17.21 -18.51 -2.81
C ALA A 183 16.54 -19.69 -2.09
N LYS A 184 16.30 -19.54 -0.78
CA LYS A 184 15.58 -20.56 0.01
C LYS A 184 14.15 -20.76 -0.51
N ARG A 185 13.49 -19.68 -0.93
CA ARG A 185 12.15 -19.69 -1.53
C ARG A 185 12.06 -18.60 -2.60
N ALA A 186 11.43 -18.94 -3.71
CA ALA A 186 10.94 -17.97 -4.70
C ALA A 186 9.50 -18.38 -5.05
N LEU A 187 8.53 -17.56 -4.62
CA LEU A 187 7.12 -17.94 -4.57
C LEU A 187 6.22 -16.86 -5.14
N PRO A 188 5.46 -17.15 -6.22
CA PRO A 188 4.41 -16.27 -6.70
C PRO A 188 3.40 -15.94 -5.59
N LEU A 189 3.03 -14.66 -5.50
CA LEU A 189 2.06 -14.15 -4.55
C LEU A 189 0.66 -14.20 -5.15
N LYS A 190 -0.34 -14.42 -4.28
CA LYS A 190 -1.76 -14.34 -4.66
C LYS A 190 -2.21 -12.88 -4.64
N VAL A 191 -1.75 -12.11 -5.62
CA VAL A 191 -2.05 -10.67 -5.77
C VAL A 191 -2.67 -10.38 -7.13
N GLY A 192 -3.36 -9.25 -7.23
CA GLY A 192 -4.07 -8.84 -8.43
C GLY A 192 -3.20 -8.30 -9.57
N GLY A 193 -1.90 -8.10 -9.36
CA GLY A 193 -0.97 -7.70 -10.43
C GLY A 193 0.42 -7.28 -9.95
N ALA A 194 1.23 -6.78 -10.89
CA ALA A 194 2.60 -6.35 -10.66
C ALA A 194 2.70 -4.92 -10.11
N PHE A 195 2.38 -4.73 -8.83
CA PHE A 195 2.50 -3.44 -8.15
C PHE A 195 3.96 -3.00 -8.00
N HIS A 196 4.24 -1.70 -7.97
CA HIS A 196 5.61 -1.17 -7.89
C HIS A 196 6.50 -1.67 -9.04
N SER A 197 6.00 -1.50 -10.26
CA SER A 197 6.71 -1.89 -11.48
C SER A 197 6.35 -0.94 -12.63
N PRO A 198 7.10 -0.96 -13.75
CA PRO A 198 6.76 -0.20 -14.95
C PRO A 198 5.34 -0.49 -15.49
N LEU A 199 4.78 -1.67 -15.20
CA LEU A 199 3.40 -2.01 -15.61
C LEU A 199 2.33 -1.15 -14.91
N MET A 200 2.69 -0.44 -13.84
CA MET A 200 1.82 0.50 -13.13
C MET A 200 1.87 1.94 -13.65
N ASP A 201 2.67 2.25 -14.68
CA ASP A 201 2.75 3.59 -15.26
C ASP A 201 1.38 4.21 -15.61
N PRO A 202 0.42 3.48 -16.22
CA PRO A 202 -0.92 4.03 -16.46
C PRO A 202 -1.63 4.43 -15.17
N ALA A 203 -1.48 3.63 -14.10
CA ALA A 203 -2.10 3.92 -12.81
C ALA A 203 -1.43 5.12 -12.11
N LYS A 204 -0.11 5.25 -12.25
CA LYS A 204 0.66 6.39 -11.76
C LYS A 204 0.18 7.70 -12.35
N ILE A 205 -0.09 7.76 -13.66
CA ILE A 205 -0.59 8.98 -14.32
C ILE A 205 -1.91 9.42 -13.68
N GLU A 206 -2.91 8.53 -13.60
CA GLU A 206 -4.23 8.85 -13.02
C GLU A 206 -4.15 9.27 -11.54
N LEU A 207 -3.27 8.63 -10.77
CA LEU A 207 -3.06 8.97 -9.36
C LEU A 207 -2.30 10.29 -9.20
N SER A 208 -1.34 10.60 -10.07
CA SER A 208 -0.55 11.83 -10.01
C SER A 208 -1.43 13.07 -10.15
N GLU A 209 -2.38 13.03 -11.09
CA GLU A 209 -3.38 14.10 -11.26
C GLU A 209 -4.23 14.28 -9.99
N ALA A 210 -4.57 13.17 -9.33
CA ALA A 210 -5.35 13.21 -8.09
C ALA A 210 -4.54 13.82 -6.94
N ILE A 211 -3.28 13.40 -6.77
CA ILE A 211 -2.39 13.91 -5.73
C ILE A 211 -2.16 15.41 -5.94
N ALA A 212 -1.94 15.84 -7.18
CA ALA A 212 -1.75 17.25 -7.51
C ALA A 212 -2.98 18.12 -7.19
N ALA A 213 -4.18 17.57 -7.35
CA ALA A 213 -5.43 18.25 -7.01
C ALA A 213 -5.77 18.23 -5.51
N THR A 214 -5.05 17.46 -4.70
CA THR A 214 -5.29 17.33 -3.26
C THR A 214 -4.41 18.29 -2.45
N SER A 215 -5.00 18.89 -1.42
CA SER A 215 -4.27 19.73 -0.47
C SER A 215 -3.52 18.88 0.54
N PHE A 216 -2.24 19.20 0.77
CA PHE A 216 -1.42 18.57 1.79
C PHE A 216 -1.01 19.61 2.83
N SER A 217 -1.00 19.19 4.09
CA SER A 217 -0.52 19.98 5.22
C SER A 217 0.78 19.38 5.76
N ARG A 218 1.49 20.16 6.58
CA ARG A 218 2.66 19.63 7.30
C ARG A 218 2.19 18.60 8.34
N PRO A 219 2.70 17.35 8.33
CA PRO A 219 2.35 16.36 9.34
C PRO A 219 2.86 16.77 10.73
N CYS A 220 2.24 16.26 11.79
CA CYS A 220 2.64 16.54 13.18
C CYS A 220 3.99 15.90 13.57
N CYS A 221 4.48 14.93 12.81
CA CYS A 221 5.80 14.32 12.95
C CYS A 221 6.34 13.85 11.58
N PRO A 222 7.63 13.53 11.45
CA PRO A 222 8.18 12.98 10.21
C PRO A 222 7.48 11.70 9.75
N VAL A 223 7.17 11.65 8.45
CA VAL A 223 6.64 10.46 7.77
C VAL A 223 7.75 9.88 6.91
N TYR A 224 8.24 8.70 7.25
CA TYR A 224 9.25 7.98 6.47
C TYR A 224 8.61 7.40 5.22
N GLN A 225 8.97 7.97 4.06
CA GLN A 225 8.35 7.63 2.78
C GLN A 225 9.07 6.46 2.09
N ASN A 226 8.31 5.64 1.37
CA ASN A 226 8.82 4.40 0.80
C ASN A 226 9.93 4.63 -0.26
N VAL A 227 9.87 5.73 -1.00
CA VAL A 227 10.80 6.03 -2.10
C VAL A 227 12.14 6.59 -1.59
N SER A 228 12.09 7.61 -0.73
CA SER A 228 13.29 8.30 -0.27
C SER A 228 13.96 7.63 0.93
N THR A 229 13.21 6.81 1.69
CA THR A 229 13.62 6.24 2.99
C THR A 229 13.93 7.27 4.08
N ILE A 230 13.58 8.55 3.83
CA ILE A 230 13.82 9.68 4.73
C ILE A 230 12.51 10.11 5.38
N GLY A 231 12.58 10.55 6.64
CA GLY A 231 11.45 11.12 7.37
C GLY A 231 11.14 12.52 6.89
N GLU A 232 10.05 12.68 6.14
CA GLU A 232 9.67 13.95 5.54
C GLU A 232 8.57 14.69 6.30
N THR A 233 8.65 16.03 6.24
CA THR A 233 7.62 16.94 6.78
C THR A 233 7.23 18.05 5.82
N ASP A 234 7.92 18.18 4.68
CA ASP A 234 7.58 19.13 3.64
C ASP A 234 6.45 18.55 2.76
N PRO A 235 5.26 19.18 2.71
CA PRO A 235 4.15 18.70 1.91
C PRO A 235 4.48 18.52 0.42
N GLU A 236 5.34 19.35 -0.16
CA GLU A 236 5.66 19.26 -1.58
C GLU A 236 6.62 18.11 -1.88
N VAL A 237 7.58 17.86 -0.99
CA VAL A 237 8.44 16.67 -1.07
C VAL A 237 7.61 15.40 -0.86
N ILE A 238 6.68 15.43 0.10
CA ILE A 238 5.75 14.33 0.36
C ILE A 238 4.95 13.96 -0.88
N LYS A 239 4.33 14.96 -1.54
CA LYS A 239 3.58 14.76 -2.78
C LYS A 239 4.45 14.14 -3.88
N ALA A 240 5.64 14.68 -4.11
CA ALA A 240 6.54 14.20 -5.15
C ALA A 240 6.93 12.73 -4.95
N ASN A 241 7.27 12.35 -3.71
CA ASN A 241 7.60 10.97 -3.36
C ASN A 241 6.39 10.04 -3.48
N LEU A 242 5.19 10.49 -3.09
CA LEU A 242 3.97 9.70 -3.19
C LEU A 242 3.57 9.42 -4.65
N VAL A 243 3.82 10.37 -5.55
CA VAL A 243 3.66 10.18 -7.01
C VAL A 243 4.64 9.13 -7.55
N ALA A 244 5.89 9.16 -7.11
CA ALA A 244 6.91 8.20 -7.55
C ALA A 244 6.62 6.77 -7.05
N GLN A 245 5.98 6.62 -5.87
CA GLN A 245 5.81 5.36 -5.15
C GLN A 245 5.25 4.19 -5.97
N LEU A 246 4.33 4.43 -6.92
CA LEU A 246 3.64 3.34 -7.65
C LEU A 246 4.53 2.58 -8.63
N THR A 247 5.66 3.16 -9.03
CA THR A 247 6.56 2.63 -10.05
C THR A 247 8.03 2.65 -9.60
N ALA A 248 8.29 3.12 -8.38
CA ALA A 248 9.60 3.10 -7.77
C ALA A 248 9.96 1.68 -7.32
#